data_AF-A0A9W6WCU8-F1
#
_entry.id   AF-A0A9W6WCU8-F1
#
_cell.length_a   1.000
_cell.length_b   1.000
_cell.length_c   1.000
_cell.angle_alpha   90.00
_cell.angle_beta   90.00
_cell.angle_gamma   90.00
#
_symmetry.space_group_name_H-M   'P 1'
#
loop_
_entity.id
_entity.type
_entity.pdbx_description
1 polymer ?
#
loop_
_entity_poly.entity_id
_entity_poly.type
_entity_poly.pdbx_seq_one_letter_code
_entity_poly.pdbx_strand_id
1 'polypeptide(L)'
;MYEWCGKSSFEESGYKDRTEEFSNLTIPVFFSEYGCNEVQPRLFTEVAALYGSDMTDVWSGGIVYMYFEEDNNYGLVTIENDQVSTLADFNNLKSELANIDPTYATQSDASASATELSCPTGHAYWRVSNNLPPTPNKEVCLCLESSLDCVVADDVDEEDYGDLFGVLCGLVDCSDISVDSVNGTYGAFSYCSPKEKISFLLNKYYEENDSANSACDFDGSATLLESASVQVTATDCSALVSSASAAATNAASNNAAAASGSGSNSSSRSSSGSGSTSSSSSRGAAAAISPVAFTNSHFTVCAILSTVFLGAVSAFIF
;
A
#
# COMPACT_ATOMS: atom_id res chain seq x y z
N MET A 1 12.72 3.46 -12.93
CA MET A 1 13.83 2.72 -13.54
C MET A 1 15.09 3.56 -13.42
N TYR A 2 15.93 3.28 -12.41
CA TYR A 2 17.07 4.14 -12.04
C TYR A 2 18.41 3.39 -12.06
N GLU A 3 18.45 2.22 -12.71
CA GLU A 3 19.64 1.35 -12.72
C GLU A 3 20.78 1.92 -13.59
N TRP A 4 20.47 2.77 -14.58
CA TRP A 4 21.47 3.46 -15.39
C TRP A 4 21.89 4.79 -14.77
N CYS A 5 23.13 4.89 -14.30
CA CYS A 5 23.70 6.11 -13.72
C CYS A 5 24.98 6.55 -14.47
N GLY A 6 25.04 7.83 -14.86
CA GLY A 6 26.20 8.38 -15.57
C GLY A 6 26.43 7.73 -16.94
N LYS A 7 27.69 7.37 -17.25
CA LYS A 7 28.03 6.62 -18.46
C LYS A 7 27.95 5.13 -18.16
N SER A 8 26.96 4.46 -18.75
CA SER A 8 26.76 3.01 -18.63
C SER A 8 26.50 2.40 -20.01
N SER A 9 26.12 1.12 -20.06
CA SER A 9 25.69 0.40 -21.27
C SER A 9 24.40 -0.39 -20.99
N PHE A 10 23.79 -0.91 -22.05
CA PHE A 10 22.60 -1.77 -21.95
C PHE A 10 22.81 -2.97 -21.02
N GLU A 11 24.00 -3.58 -21.05
CA GLU A 11 24.39 -4.69 -20.19
C GLU A 11 24.79 -4.23 -18.79
N GLU A 12 25.67 -3.23 -18.67
CA GLU A 12 26.21 -2.81 -17.37
C GLU A 12 25.13 -2.18 -16.47
N SER A 13 24.17 -1.49 -17.06
CA SER A 13 23.03 -0.90 -16.32
C SER A 13 22.02 -1.93 -15.83
N GLY A 14 22.06 -3.17 -16.31
CA GLY A 14 21.00 -4.16 -16.05
C GLY A 14 19.77 -4.05 -16.97
N TYR A 15 19.70 -3.06 -17.87
CA TYR A 15 18.57 -2.90 -18.80
C TYR A 15 18.37 -4.11 -19.70
N LYS A 16 19.45 -4.83 -20.04
CA LYS A 16 19.37 -6.12 -20.75
C LYS A 16 18.54 -7.14 -19.99
N ASP A 17 18.84 -7.34 -18.71
CA ASP A 17 18.15 -8.32 -17.87
C ASP A 17 16.68 -7.91 -17.68
N ARG A 18 16.40 -6.61 -17.45
CA ARG A 18 15.02 -6.10 -17.37
C ARG A 18 14.26 -6.34 -18.69
N THR A 19 14.88 -6.09 -19.83
CA THR A 19 14.26 -6.31 -21.15
C THR A 19 13.93 -7.78 -21.37
N GLU A 20 14.83 -8.69 -20.99
CA GLU A 20 14.59 -10.13 -21.05
C GLU A 20 13.43 -10.56 -20.14
N GLU A 21 13.37 -10.06 -18.91
CA GLU A 21 12.30 -10.33 -17.94
C GLU A 21 10.92 -9.91 -18.44
N PHE A 22 10.84 -8.74 -19.10
CA PHE A 22 9.57 -8.16 -19.55
C PHE A 22 9.17 -8.52 -20.99
N SER A 23 10.02 -9.25 -21.72
CA SER A 23 9.79 -9.63 -23.13
C SER A 23 8.49 -10.40 -23.40
N ASN A 24 7.95 -11.07 -22.38
CA ASN A 24 6.72 -11.87 -22.48
C ASN A 24 5.50 -11.19 -21.82
N LEU A 25 5.58 -9.92 -21.44
CA LEU A 25 4.42 -9.20 -20.93
C LEU A 25 3.37 -9.00 -22.04
N THR A 26 2.10 -9.17 -21.66
CA THR A 26 0.95 -8.99 -22.56
C THR A 26 0.28 -7.63 -22.41
N ILE A 27 0.90 -6.75 -21.63
CA ILE A 27 0.46 -5.37 -21.41
C ILE A 27 1.61 -4.43 -21.76
N PRO A 28 1.33 -3.22 -22.27
CA PRO A 28 2.36 -2.22 -22.49
C PRO A 28 3.12 -1.92 -21.20
N VAL A 29 4.45 -1.90 -21.30
CA VAL A 29 5.35 -1.54 -20.21
C VAL A 29 6.25 -0.38 -20.66
N PHE A 30 6.52 0.55 -19.76
CA PHE A 30 7.36 1.72 -20.03
C PHE A 30 8.04 2.15 -18.73
N PHE A 31 9.07 2.97 -18.83
CA PHE A 31 9.65 3.58 -17.64
C PHE A 31 8.76 4.73 -17.19
N SER A 32 7.96 4.50 -16.15
CA SER A 32 7.17 5.57 -15.52
C SER A 32 8.06 6.72 -15.05
N GLU A 33 9.29 6.40 -14.65
CA GLU A 33 10.34 7.33 -14.27
C GLU A 33 11.71 6.77 -14.67
N TYR A 34 12.61 7.62 -15.15
CA TYR A 34 14.04 7.34 -15.30
C TYR A 34 14.90 8.61 -15.13
N GLY A 35 16.22 8.42 -15.04
CA GLY A 35 17.20 9.50 -14.96
C GLY A 35 17.92 9.59 -13.61
N CYS A 36 18.68 8.54 -13.26
CA CYS A 36 19.50 8.49 -12.05
C CYS A 36 20.41 9.72 -11.91
N ASN A 37 20.43 10.36 -10.74
CA ASN A 37 21.21 11.58 -10.49
C ASN A 37 22.46 11.38 -9.61
N GLU A 38 22.95 10.14 -9.46
CA GLU A 38 24.19 9.83 -8.71
C GLU A 38 25.42 10.50 -9.34
N VAL A 39 25.41 10.66 -10.68
CA VAL A 39 26.44 11.40 -11.43
C VAL A 39 25.78 12.58 -12.13
N GLN A 40 26.26 13.79 -11.82
CA GLN A 40 25.73 15.04 -12.36
C GLN A 40 26.80 15.85 -13.12
N PRO A 41 26.41 16.62 -14.15
CA PRO A 41 25.07 16.67 -14.74
C PRO A 41 24.69 15.35 -15.41
N ARG A 42 23.40 15.01 -15.42
CA ARG A 42 22.91 13.75 -16.00
C ARG A 42 23.11 13.78 -17.50
N LEU A 43 23.69 12.70 -18.03
CA LEU A 43 24.01 12.61 -19.45
C LEU A 43 22.84 12.10 -20.29
N PHE A 44 21.89 11.40 -19.67
CA PHE A 44 20.71 10.79 -20.31
C PHE A 44 21.03 9.80 -21.44
N THR A 45 22.22 9.18 -21.44
CA THR A 45 22.62 8.20 -22.46
C THR A 45 21.73 6.94 -22.48
N GLU A 46 20.98 6.70 -21.39
CA GLU A 46 19.93 5.67 -21.33
C GLU A 46 18.79 5.90 -22.32
N VAL A 47 18.58 7.15 -22.79
CA VAL A 47 17.57 7.47 -23.81
C VAL A 47 17.90 6.76 -25.12
N ALA A 48 19.17 6.80 -25.55
CA ALA A 48 19.59 6.10 -26.76
C ALA A 48 19.37 4.58 -26.66
N ALA A 49 19.55 3.98 -25.47
CA ALA A 49 19.26 2.57 -25.24
C ALA A 49 17.76 2.27 -25.27
N LEU A 50 16.96 3.05 -24.52
CA LEU A 50 15.51 2.86 -24.38
C LEU A 50 14.76 2.93 -25.71
N TYR A 51 15.20 3.81 -26.61
CA TYR A 51 14.63 3.98 -27.94
C TYR A 51 15.43 3.26 -29.04
N GLY A 52 16.40 2.43 -28.66
CA GLY A 52 17.20 1.59 -29.55
C GLY A 52 16.56 0.23 -29.83
N SER A 53 17.06 -0.46 -30.87
CA SER A 53 16.51 -1.73 -31.35
C SER A 53 16.48 -2.85 -30.31
N ASP A 54 17.35 -2.80 -29.30
CA ASP A 54 17.40 -3.82 -28.25
C ASP A 54 16.21 -3.69 -27.28
N MET A 55 15.54 -2.54 -27.22
CA MET A 55 14.50 -2.25 -26.22
C MET A 55 13.13 -1.93 -26.83
N THR A 56 13.06 -1.39 -28.05
CA THR A 56 11.78 -0.92 -28.63
C THR A 56 10.74 -2.00 -28.89
N ASP A 57 11.14 -3.27 -28.99
CA ASP A 57 10.21 -4.40 -29.13
C ASP A 57 9.49 -4.75 -27.80
N VAL A 58 10.02 -4.28 -26.66
CA VAL A 58 9.51 -4.58 -25.31
C VAL A 58 8.95 -3.33 -24.64
N TRP A 59 9.68 -2.21 -24.71
CA TRP A 59 9.39 -1.00 -23.95
C TRP A 59 8.69 0.05 -24.80
N SER A 60 7.62 0.62 -24.26
CA SER A 60 6.85 1.72 -24.84
C SER A 60 7.43 3.11 -24.51
N GLY A 61 8.75 3.21 -24.38
CA GLY A 61 9.47 4.43 -24.01
C GLY A 61 9.49 4.71 -22.49
N GLY A 62 9.57 5.99 -22.12
CA GLY A 62 9.62 6.39 -20.72
C GLY A 62 9.47 7.89 -20.46
N ILE A 63 9.33 8.25 -19.19
CA ILE A 63 9.19 9.63 -18.72
C ILE A 63 10.36 9.95 -17.79
N VAL A 64 11.10 11.02 -18.10
CA VAL A 64 12.20 11.48 -17.25
C VAL A 64 11.65 12.05 -15.94
N TYR A 65 12.32 11.76 -14.82
CA TYR A 65 12.03 12.39 -13.54
C TYR A 65 13.09 13.46 -13.23
N MET A 66 12.75 14.74 -13.07
CA MET A 66 11.46 15.41 -13.29
C MET A 66 11.69 16.81 -13.87
N TYR A 67 10.63 17.54 -14.21
CA TYR A 67 10.80 18.84 -14.86
C TYR A 67 11.35 19.92 -13.91
N PHE A 68 10.75 20.07 -12.73
CA PHE A 68 11.12 21.11 -11.76
C PHE A 68 12.26 20.67 -10.85
N GLU A 69 13.21 21.58 -10.61
CA GLU A 69 14.24 21.40 -9.59
C GLU A 69 13.67 21.66 -8.20
N GLU A 70 13.90 20.70 -7.31
CA GLU A 70 13.60 20.75 -5.88
C GLU A 70 14.83 20.31 -5.09
N ASP A 71 14.75 20.24 -3.76
CA ASP A 71 15.86 19.81 -2.88
C ASP A 71 16.41 18.40 -3.21
N ASN A 72 15.68 17.62 -4.02
CA ASN A 72 16.06 16.29 -4.48
C ASN A 72 17.05 16.29 -5.65
N ASN A 73 17.34 17.43 -6.28
CA ASN A 73 18.27 17.61 -7.41
C ASN A 73 17.95 16.74 -8.64
N TYR A 74 16.67 16.63 -9.02
CA TYR A 74 16.20 15.87 -10.19
C TYR A 74 15.64 16.74 -11.33
N GLY A 75 15.62 18.05 -11.17
CA GLY A 75 15.01 18.98 -12.10
C GLY A 75 15.77 19.15 -13.40
N LEU A 76 15.03 19.64 -14.40
CA LEU A 76 15.58 20.15 -15.66
C LEU A 76 15.57 21.67 -15.68
N VAL A 77 14.72 22.31 -14.88
CA VAL A 77 14.58 23.76 -14.82
C VAL A 77 14.44 24.23 -13.38
N THR A 78 14.89 25.44 -13.09
CA THR A 78 14.55 26.17 -11.86
C THR A 78 13.47 27.22 -12.14
N ILE A 79 12.69 27.55 -11.11
CA ILE A 79 11.70 28.63 -11.16
C ILE A 79 12.01 29.65 -10.07
N GLU A 80 12.29 30.88 -10.48
CA GLU A 80 12.50 32.01 -9.57
C GLU A 80 11.64 33.20 -10.03
N ASN A 81 10.80 33.74 -9.15
CA ASN A 81 9.90 34.86 -9.46
C ASN A 81 9.07 34.63 -10.75
N ASP A 82 8.48 33.44 -10.88
CA ASP A 82 7.72 32.99 -12.06
C ASP A 82 8.55 32.97 -13.38
N GLN A 83 9.88 33.00 -13.31
CA GLN A 83 10.77 32.87 -14.46
C GLN A 83 11.43 31.50 -14.47
N VAL A 84 11.38 30.84 -15.63
CA VAL A 84 11.96 29.52 -15.86
C VAL A 84 13.40 29.66 -16.40
N SER A 85 14.35 29.01 -15.75
CA SER A 85 15.74 28.90 -16.22
C SER A 85 16.11 27.44 -16.46
N THR A 86 16.69 27.12 -17.61
CA THR A 86 17.11 25.75 -17.94
C THR A 86 18.42 25.38 -17.24
N LEU A 87 18.48 24.14 -16.73
CA LEU A 87 19.70 23.56 -16.17
C LEU A 87 20.50 22.80 -17.24
N ALA A 88 21.68 22.31 -16.86
CA ALA A 88 22.53 21.51 -17.75
C ALA A 88 21.79 20.25 -18.25
N ASP A 89 21.07 19.60 -17.33
CA ASP A 89 20.31 18.37 -17.60
C ASP A 89 19.22 18.57 -18.67
N PHE A 90 18.56 19.73 -18.70
CA PHE A 90 17.60 20.04 -19.77
C PHE A 90 18.24 19.96 -21.15
N ASN A 91 19.44 20.53 -21.30
CA ASN A 91 20.14 20.54 -22.58
C ASN A 91 20.62 19.14 -22.96
N ASN A 92 21.12 18.36 -22.00
CA ASN A 92 21.56 16.98 -22.22
C ASN A 92 20.38 16.10 -22.66
N LEU A 93 19.26 16.13 -21.93
CA LEU A 93 18.06 15.38 -22.29
C LEU A 93 17.51 15.79 -23.66
N LYS A 94 17.42 17.10 -23.91
CA LYS A 94 16.97 17.63 -25.19
C LYS A 94 17.83 17.10 -26.34
N SER A 95 19.15 17.05 -26.15
CA SER A 95 20.08 16.53 -27.15
C SER A 95 19.89 15.04 -27.38
N GLU A 96 19.77 14.22 -26.33
CA GLU A 96 19.53 12.78 -26.46
C GLU A 96 18.20 12.48 -27.15
N LEU A 97 17.11 13.13 -26.73
CA LEU A 97 15.78 12.97 -27.36
C LEU A 97 15.73 13.46 -28.82
N ALA A 98 16.58 14.41 -29.20
CA ALA A 98 16.66 14.84 -30.60
C ALA A 98 17.40 13.84 -31.50
N ASN A 99 18.17 12.91 -30.92
CA ASN A 99 19.02 11.97 -31.64
C ASN A 99 18.40 10.57 -31.81
N ILE A 100 17.26 10.29 -31.17
CA ILE A 100 16.58 9.00 -31.31
C ILE A 100 15.77 8.92 -32.60
N ASP A 101 15.67 7.71 -33.16
CA ASP A 101 14.82 7.38 -34.30
C ASP A 101 14.22 5.98 -34.10
N PRO A 102 13.29 5.83 -33.12
CA PRO A 102 12.76 4.52 -32.77
C PRO A 102 11.88 3.95 -33.88
N THR A 103 11.88 2.63 -34.03
CA THR A 103 10.88 1.95 -34.85
C THR A 103 9.56 1.86 -34.11
N TYR A 104 8.45 2.13 -34.80
CA TYR A 104 7.12 2.13 -34.21
C TYR A 104 6.36 0.86 -34.60
N ALA A 105 5.76 0.21 -33.61
CA ALA A 105 4.76 -0.83 -33.86
C ALA A 105 3.47 -0.19 -34.41
N THR A 106 2.84 -0.88 -35.35
CA THR A 106 1.52 -0.56 -35.88
C THR A 106 0.47 -1.46 -35.25
N GLN A 107 -0.81 -1.09 -35.37
CA GLN A 107 -1.90 -1.94 -34.89
C GLN A 107 -1.90 -3.34 -35.52
N SER A 108 -1.40 -3.47 -36.77
CA SER A 108 -1.27 -4.77 -37.45
C SER A 108 -0.17 -5.67 -36.88
N ASP A 109 0.80 -5.10 -36.15
CA ASP A 109 1.87 -5.87 -35.51
C ASP A 109 1.40 -6.49 -34.18
N ALA A 110 0.29 -5.98 -33.61
CA ALA A 110 -0.29 -6.54 -32.40
C ALA A 110 -0.84 -7.94 -32.67
N SER A 111 -0.16 -8.97 -32.17
CA SER A 111 -0.69 -10.33 -32.20
C SER A 111 -1.88 -10.45 -31.23
N ALA A 112 -2.94 -11.13 -31.65
CA ALA A 112 -4.10 -11.39 -30.79
C ALA A 112 -3.83 -12.43 -29.67
N SER A 113 -2.61 -12.95 -29.59
CA SER A 113 -2.25 -14.01 -28.65
C SER A 113 -1.68 -13.41 -27.38
N ALA A 114 -2.57 -13.02 -26.46
CA ALA A 114 -2.17 -12.74 -25.10
C ALA A 114 -1.89 -14.07 -24.38
N THR A 115 -0.61 -14.30 -24.04
CA THR A 115 -0.24 -15.32 -23.06
C THR A 115 -0.82 -14.92 -21.70
N GLU A 116 -1.74 -15.71 -21.14
CA GLU A 116 -2.17 -15.48 -19.75
C GLU A 116 -0.99 -15.73 -18.81
N LEU A 117 -0.65 -14.71 -18.01
CA LEU A 117 0.32 -14.85 -16.93
C LEU A 117 -0.40 -15.43 -15.71
N SER A 118 0.08 -16.57 -15.24
CA SER A 118 -0.40 -17.15 -13.98
C SER A 118 0.08 -16.30 -12.80
N CYS A 119 -0.79 -16.12 -11.81
CA CYS A 119 -0.39 -15.47 -10.57
C CYS A 119 0.71 -16.29 -9.85
N PRO A 120 1.68 -15.64 -9.19
CA PRO A 120 2.71 -16.33 -8.41
C PRO A 120 2.09 -17.29 -7.39
N THR A 121 2.70 -18.47 -7.22
CA THR A 121 2.24 -19.50 -6.28
C THR A 121 3.19 -19.65 -5.10
N GLY A 122 2.71 -20.24 -4.01
CA GLY A 122 3.53 -20.69 -2.89
C GLY A 122 3.68 -19.69 -1.73
N HIS A 123 3.37 -18.41 -1.94
CA HIS A 123 3.22 -17.34 -0.93
C HIS A 123 4.29 -17.23 0.18
N ALA A 124 5.44 -17.90 0.07
CA ALA A 124 6.48 -17.90 1.09
C ALA A 124 7.19 -16.54 1.18
N TYR A 125 7.42 -15.92 0.02
CA TYR A 125 8.09 -14.62 -0.11
C TYR A 125 7.13 -13.54 -0.63
N TRP A 126 6.11 -13.93 -1.40
CA TRP A 126 5.10 -13.04 -1.95
C TRP A 126 3.72 -13.33 -1.32
N ARG A 127 3.45 -12.69 -0.19
CA ARG A 127 2.27 -12.96 0.67
C ARG A 127 1.03 -12.19 0.22
N VAL A 128 0.62 -12.40 -1.03
CA VAL A 128 -0.59 -11.77 -1.60
C VAL A 128 -1.46 -12.84 -2.22
N SER A 129 -2.73 -12.90 -1.81
CA SER A 129 -3.75 -13.78 -2.37
C SER A 129 -4.23 -13.28 -3.72
N ASN A 130 -4.68 -14.21 -4.57
CA ASN A 130 -5.34 -13.89 -5.83
C ASN A 130 -6.81 -13.48 -5.64
N ASN A 131 -7.34 -13.63 -4.42
CA ASN A 131 -8.66 -13.12 -4.07
C ASN A 131 -8.52 -11.63 -3.74
N LEU A 132 -9.10 -10.81 -4.62
CA LEU A 132 -9.11 -9.36 -4.49
C LEU A 132 -10.20 -8.90 -3.49
N PRO A 133 -10.03 -7.73 -2.86
CA PRO A 133 -11.10 -7.14 -2.07
C PRO A 133 -12.33 -6.86 -2.93
N PRO A 134 -13.53 -6.84 -2.34
CA PRO A 134 -14.74 -6.44 -3.06
C PRO A 134 -14.65 -4.99 -3.52
N THR A 135 -15.33 -4.66 -4.61
CA THR A 135 -15.46 -3.26 -5.05
C THR A 135 -16.12 -2.42 -3.95
N PRO A 136 -15.52 -1.28 -3.55
CA PRO A 136 -16.12 -0.41 -2.56
C PRO A 136 -17.54 0.02 -2.95
N ASN A 137 -18.47 -0.09 -2.00
CA ASN A 137 -19.86 0.30 -2.16
C ASN A 137 -20.19 1.43 -1.18
N LYS A 138 -20.36 2.65 -1.71
CA LYS A 138 -20.56 3.85 -0.89
C LYS A 138 -21.87 3.79 -0.12
N GLU A 139 -22.93 3.28 -0.74
CA GLU A 139 -24.26 3.17 -0.14
C GLU A 139 -24.26 2.23 1.07
N VAL A 140 -23.46 1.16 1.05
CA VAL A 140 -23.30 0.29 2.22
C VAL A 140 -22.65 1.04 3.38
N CYS A 141 -21.59 1.82 3.14
CA CYS A 141 -20.91 2.57 4.20
C CYS A 141 -21.78 3.69 4.78
N LEU A 142 -22.56 4.38 3.93
CA LEU A 142 -23.54 5.36 4.38
C LEU A 142 -24.67 4.71 5.21
N CYS A 143 -25.15 3.55 4.78
CA CYS A 143 -26.14 2.78 5.53
C CYS A 143 -25.59 2.30 6.88
N LEU A 144 -24.33 1.85 6.91
CA LEU A 144 -23.63 1.49 8.14
C LEU A 144 -23.63 2.68 9.10
N GLU A 145 -23.10 3.82 8.68
CA GLU A 145 -23.00 5.02 9.50
C GLU A 145 -24.37 5.51 9.98
N SER A 146 -25.40 5.49 9.13
CA SER A 146 -26.76 5.91 9.48
C SER A 146 -27.44 5.06 10.57
N SER A 147 -26.90 3.86 10.83
CA SER A 147 -27.43 2.92 11.82
C SER A 147 -26.71 2.98 13.17
N LEU A 148 -25.64 3.78 13.28
CA LEU A 148 -24.82 3.85 14.48
C LEU A 148 -25.35 4.91 15.44
N ASP A 149 -25.32 4.60 16.72
CA ASP A 149 -25.60 5.55 17.80
C ASP A 149 -24.31 6.12 18.40
N CYS A 150 -23.26 5.29 18.52
CA CYS A 150 -21.94 5.72 19.00
C CYS A 150 -20.94 5.83 17.84
N VAL A 151 -20.36 7.01 17.65
CA VAL A 151 -19.45 7.30 16.54
C VAL A 151 -18.18 8.00 17.02
N VAL A 152 -17.17 8.04 16.16
CA VAL A 152 -15.95 8.84 16.39
C VAL A 152 -16.33 10.32 16.45
N ALA A 153 -15.83 11.04 17.46
CA ALA A 153 -16.01 12.48 17.55
C ALA A 153 -15.33 13.22 16.39
N ASP A 154 -15.91 14.34 15.94
CA ASP A 154 -15.45 15.04 14.72
C ASP A 154 -14.07 15.71 14.87
N ASP A 155 -13.60 15.90 16.10
CA ASP A 155 -12.33 16.53 16.46
C ASP A 155 -11.18 15.54 16.70
N VAL A 156 -11.40 14.24 16.47
CA VAL A 156 -10.34 13.23 16.53
C VAL A 156 -9.47 13.31 15.27
N ASP A 157 -8.17 13.48 15.46
CA ASP A 157 -7.19 13.53 14.38
C ASP A 157 -6.99 12.14 13.73
N GLU A 158 -6.85 12.10 12.39
CA GLU A 158 -6.65 10.83 11.67
C GLU A 158 -5.35 10.10 12.07
N GLU A 159 -4.40 10.84 12.63
CA GLU A 159 -3.15 10.31 13.17
C GLU A 159 -3.40 9.34 14.35
N ASP A 160 -4.45 9.59 15.14
CA ASP A 160 -4.81 8.81 16.33
C ASP A 160 -5.67 7.57 16.01
N TYR A 161 -6.18 7.46 14.78
CA TYR A 161 -7.04 6.35 14.37
C TYR A 161 -6.38 4.98 14.54
N GLY A 162 -5.06 4.90 14.36
CA GLY A 162 -4.30 3.65 14.54
C GLY A 162 -4.39 3.11 15.97
N ASP A 163 -4.24 3.98 16.96
CA ASP A 163 -4.32 3.61 18.38
C ASP A 163 -5.76 3.23 18.77
N LEU A 164 -6.74 3.97 18.28
CA LEU A 164 -8.15 3.70 18.53
C LEU A 164 -8.60 2.35 17.93
N PHE A 165 -8.16 2.02 16.71
CA PHE A 165 -8.33 0.66 16.15
C PHE A 165 -7.70 -0.41 17.05
N GLY A 166 -6.47 -0.17 17.54
CA GLY A 166 -5.77 -1.10 18.41
C GLY A 166 -6.53 -1.41 19.69
N VAL A 167 -7.07 -0.38 20.36
CA VAL A 167 -7.91 -0.52 21.56
C VAL A 167 -9.20 -1.26 21.23
N LEU A 168 -9.94 -0.80 20.21
CA LEU A 168 -11.24 -1.36 19.86
C LEU A 168 -11.16 -2.82 19.44
N CYS A 169 -10.18 -3.20 18.62
CA CYS A 169 -10.00 -4.60 18.21
C CYS A 169 -9.50 -5.51 19.34
N GLY A 170 -9.06 -4.95 20.47
CA GLY A 170 -8.83 -5.70 21.70
C GLY A 170 -10.10 -5.92 22.53
N LEU A 171 -11.16 -5.14 22.28
CA LEU A 171 -12.42 -5.15 23.03
C LEU A 171 -13.56 -5.83 22.28
N VAL A 172 -13.62 -5.68 20.95
CA VAL A 172 -14.65 -6.24 20.07
C VAL A 172 -14.05 -6.98 18.89
N ASP A 173 -14.85 -7.83 18.24
CA ASP A 173 -14.44 -8.52 17.02
C ASP A 173 -14.36 -7.55 15.82
N CYS A 174 -13.17 -7.43 15.24
CA CYS A 174 -12.88 -6.59 14.07
C CYS A 174 -12.98 -7.32 12.72
N SER A 175 -13.45 -8.57 12.69
CA SER A 175 -13.53 -9.36 11.47
C SER A 175 -14.27 -8.65 10.33
N ASP A 176 -15.36 -7.93 10.63
CA ASP A 176 -16.20 -7.20 9.67
C ASP A 176 -15.49 -6.05 8.95
N ILE A 177 -14.42 -5.48 9.51
CA ILE A 177 -13.64 -4.39 8.90
C ILE A 177 -12.26 -4.83 8.42
N SER A 178 -11.88 -6.08 8.72
CA SER A 178 -10.53 -6.58 8.53
C SER A 178 -10.14 -6.72 7.06
N VAL A 179 -8.84 -6.53 6.79
CA VAL A 179 -8.22 -6.72 5.47
C VAL A 179 -7.05 -7.68 5.65
N ASP A 180 -7.21 -8.91 5.18
CA ASP A 180 -6.15 -9.92 5.13
C ASP A 180 -5.81 -10.22 3.67
N SER A 181 -4.83 -9.49 3.14
CA SER A 181 -4.34 -9.69 1.77
C SER A 181 -3.55 -10.97 1.59
N VAL A 182 -3.08 -11.61 2.66
CA VAL A 182 -2.32 -12.86 2.60
C VAL A 182 -3.25 -14.03 2.33
N ASN A 183 -4.32 -14.10 3.11
CA ASN A 183 -5.33 -15.13 2.94
C ASN A 183 -6.42 -14.70 1.96
N GLY A 184 -6.47 -13.44 1.52
CA GLY A 184 -7.51 -12.91 0.63
C GLY A 184 -8.88 -12.88 1.29
N THR A 185 -8.92 -12.55 2.57
CA THR A 185 -10.14 -12.48 3.38
C THR A 185 -10.39 -11.03 3.73
N TYR A 186 -11.60 -10.56 3.44
CA TYR A 186 -11.99 -9.16 3.61
C TYR A 186 -13.34 -9.11 4.30
N GLY A 187 -13.42 -8.33 5.37
CA GLY A 187 -14.67 -8.09 6.09
C GLY A 187 -15.71 -7.36 5.25
N ALA A 188 -16.99 -7.41 5.67
CA ALA A 188 -18.12 -6.80 4.97
C ALA A 188 -17.97 -5.28 4.73
N PHE A 189 -17.25 -4.61 5.63
CA PHE A 189 -17.04 -3.16 5.64
C PHE A 189 -15.56 -2.80 5.46
N SER A 190 -14.73 -3.73 4.99
CA SER A 190 -13.29 -3.55 4.84
C SER A 190 -12.89 -2.43 3.87
N TYR A 191 -13.81 -1.98 3.02
CA TYR A 191 -13.61 -0.90 2.05
C TYR A 191 -14.15 0.46 2.54
N CYS A 192 -14.87 0.50 3.66
CA CYS A 192 -15.30 1.77 4.23
C CYS A 192 -14.11 2.57 4.76
N SER A 193 -14.28 3.88 4.89
CA SER A 193 -13.26 4.80 5.40
C SER A 193 -12.83 4.43 6.82
N PRO A 194 -11.63 4.85 7.26
CA PRO A 194 -11.17 4.62 8.63
C PRO A 194 -12.18 5.12 9.68
N LYS A 195 -12.73 6.34 9.51
CA LYS A 195 -13.72 6.90 10.44
C LYS A 195 -14.98 6.04 10.54
N GLU A 196 -15.57 5.64 9.42
CA GLU A 196 -16.77 4.78 9.40
C GLU A 196 -16.51 3.43 10.08
N LYS A 197 -15.33 2.83 9.87
CA LYS A 197 -14.96 1.56 10.51
C LYS A 197 -14.80 1.70 12.02
N ILE A 198 -14.13 2.75 12.49
CA ILE A 198 -13.97 2.99 13.93
C ILE A 198 -15.33 3.25 14.56
N SER A 199 -16.16 4.09 13.95
CA SER A 199 -17.53 4.33 14.41
C SER A 199 -18.34 3.03 14.51
N PHE A 200 -18.21 2.14 13.52
CA PHE A 200 -18.85 0.82 13.59
C PHE A 200 -18.37 0.00 14.80
N LEU A 201 -17.06 -0.03 15.07
CA LEU A 201 -16.51 -0.75 16.23
C LEU A 201 -16.91 -0.12 17.56
N LEU A 202 -16.93 1.21 17.64
CA LEU A 202 -17.41 1.96 18.80
C LEU A 202 -18.87 1.62 19.10
N ASN A 203 -19.73 1.64 18.08
CA ASN A 203 -21.13 1.25 18.23
C ASN A 203 -21.27 -0.21 18.62
N LYS A 204 -20.49 -1.11 18.03
CA LYS A 204 -20.47 -2.54 18.41
C LYS A 204 -20.12 -2.71 19.88
N TYR A 205 -19.09 -2.02 20.37
CA TYR A 205 -18.73 -2.04 21.79
C TYR A 205 -19.83 -1.45 22.67
N TYR A 206 -20.42 -0.32 22.26
CA TYR A 206 -21.52 0.33 22.96
C TYR A 206 -22.73 -0.60 23.11
N GLU A 207 -23.16 -1.28 22.04
CA GLU A 207 -24.25 -2.27 22.05
C GLU A 207 -23.93 -3.50 22.91
N GLU A 208 -22.69 -4.01 22.85
CA GLU A 208 -22.23 -5.13 23.69
C GLU A 208 -22.19 -4.77 25.20
N ASN A 209 -22.16 -3.48 25.52
CA ASN A 209 -22.17 -2.95 26.89
C ASN A 209 -23.52 -2.31 27.26
N ASP A 210 -24.62 -2.95 26.83
CA ASP A 210 -26.01 -2.60 27.15
C ASP A 210 -26.40 -1.16 26.75
N SER A 211 -25.71 -0.59 25.75
CA SER A 211 -25.93 0.80 25.30
C SER A 211 -25.82 1.80 26.45
N ALA A 212 -24.93 1.54 27.41
CA ALA A 212 -24.68 2.48 28.51
C ALA A 212 -23.96 3.72 27.98
N ASN A 213 -24.41 4.93 28.37
CA ASN A 213 -23.75 6.18 27.95
C ASN A 213 -22.23 6.19 28.22
N SER A 214 -21.78 5.55 29.31
CA SER A 214 -20.36 5.44 29.65
C SER A 214 -19.56 4.52 28.72
N ALA A 215 -20.22 3.73 27.88
CA ALA A 215 -19.58 2.88 26.87
C ALA A 215 -19.36 3.62 25.53
N CYS A 216 -19.79 4.88 25.42
CA CYS A 216 -19.54 5.75 24.28
C CYS A 216 -18.89 7.06 24.73
N ASP A 217 -17.62 6.98 25.12
CA ASP A 217 -16.81 8.14 25.53
C ASP A 217 -15.37 7.99 25.02
N PHE A 218 -14.71 6.87 25.31
CA PHE A 218 -13.35 6.57 24.84
C PHE A 218 -12.37 7.73 25.05
N ASP A 219 -12.36 8.30 26.26
CA ASP A 219 -11.53 9.46 26.62
C ASP A 219 -11.81 10.70 25.76
N GLY A 220 -13.08 10.86 25.35
CA GLY A 220 -13.56 11.93 24.48
C GLY A 220 -13.46 11.63 22.98
N SER A 221 -12.85 10.51 22.57
CA SER A 221 -12.74 10.15 21.15
C SER A 221 -14.04 9.62 20.53
N ALA A 222 -15.06 9.35 21.34
CA ALA A 222 -16.36 8.87 20.88
C ALA A 222 -17.50 9.76 21.41
N THR A 223 -18.56 9.87 20.63
CA THR A 223 -19.74 10.64 20.99
C THR A 223 -21.02 9.93 20.56
N LEU A 224 -22.09 10.13 21.32
CA LEU A 224 -23.42 9.66 20.96
C LEU A 224 -24.07 10.64 19.98
N LEU A 225 -24.62 10.12 18.89
CA LEU A 225 -25.45 10.89 17.99
C LEU A 225 -26.78 11.21 18.68
N GLU A 226 -27.15 12.49 18.72
CA GLU A 226 -28.54 12.85 19.02
C GLU A 226 -29.43 12.33 17.88
N SER A 227 -30.48 11.58 18.22
CA SER A 227 -31.30 10.77 17.31
C SER A 227 -31.48 11.37 15.90
N ALA A 228 -30.72 10.80 14.94
CA ALA A 228 -30.82 10.84 13.49
C ALA A 228 -31.15 12.18 12.78
N SER A 229 -30.12 12.80 12.19
CA SER A 229 -30.29 13.68 11.01
C SER A 229 -29.86 13.03 9.68
N VAL A 230 -29.53 11.73 9.66
CA VAL A 230 -29.12 11.05 8.42
C VAL A 230 -30.35 10.58 7.62
N GLN A 231 -30.58 11.26 6.50
CA GLN A 231 -31.70 11.10 5.58
C GLN A 231 -31.52 9.92 4.60
N VAL A 232 -31.22 8.71 5.09
CA VAL A 232 -31.33 7.50 4.25
C VAL A 232 -32.55 6.72 4.71
N THR A 233 -33.46 6.41 3.78
CA THR A 233 -34.66 5.65 4.09
C THR A 233 -34.28 4.23 4.53
N ALA A 234 -34.40 3.96 5.82
CA ALA A 234 -34.02 2.70 6.51
C ALA A 234 -34.45 1.40 5.82
N THR A 235 -35.48 1.44 4.98
CA THR A 235 -36.02 0.28 4.24
C THR A 235 -35.02 -0.34 3.26
N ASP A 236 -34.08 0.43 2.70
CA ASP A 236 -33.09 -0.07 1.73
C ASP A 236 -31.76 -0.51 2.36
N CYS A 237 -31.45 -0.02 3.57
CA CYS A 237 -30.16 -0.27 4.21
C CYS A 237 -29.97 -1.70 4.73
N SER A 238 -31.02 -2.31 5.28
CA SER A 238 -30.94 -3.69 5.79
C SER A 238 -30.55 -4.71 4.70
N ALA A 239 -31.10 -4.53 3.49
CA ALA A 239 -30.78 -5.38 2.34
C ALA A 239 -29.35 -5.14 1.83
N LEU A 240 -28.91 -3.88 1.77
CA LEU A 240 -27.56 -3.52 1.32
C LEU A 240 -26.48 -4.06 2.27
N VAL A 241 -26.63 -3.84 3.57
CA VAL A 241 -25.68 -4.34 4.58
C VAL A 241 -25.62 -5.87 4.56
N SER A 242 -26.78 -6.54 4.48
CA SER A 242 -26.84 -8.01 4.38
C SER A 242 -26.12 -8.54 3.12
N SER A 243 -26.24 -7.83 1.99
CA SER A 243 -25.56 -8.20 0.75
C SER A 243 -24.04 -8.08 0.85
N ALA A 244 -23.53 -7.09 1.60
CA ALA A 244 -22.10 -6.91 1.83
C ALA A 244 -21.50 -8.04 2.69
N SER A 245 -22.20 -8.46 3.75
CA SER A 245 -21.79 -9.60 4.58
C SER A 245 -21.77 -10.92 3.79
N ALA A 246 -22.73 -11.12 2.88
CA ALA A 246 -22.74 -12.29 1.99
C ALA A 246 -21.58 -12.25 0.98
N ALA A 247 -21.26 -11.08 0.43
CA ALA A 247 -20.13 -10.91 -0.49
C ALA A 247 -18.78 -11.22 0.20
N ALA A 248 -18.59 -10.75 1.43
CA ALA A 248 -17.40 -11.06 2.25
C ALA A 248 -17.25 -12.57 2.51
N THR A 249 -18.36 -13.25 2.83
CA THR A 249 -18.35 -14.71 3.08
C THR A 249 -18.00 -15.52 1.83
N ASN A 250 -18.49 -15.09 0.66
CA ASN A 250 -18.19 -15.76 -0.62
C ASN A 250 -16.74 -15.55 -1.08
N ALA A 251 -16.14 -14.40 -0.76
CA ALA A 251 -14.70 -14.20 -0.97
C ALA A 251 -13.87 -15.13 -0.08
N ALA A 252 -14.29 -15.34 1.18
CA ALA A 252 -13.64 -16.25 2.11
C ALA A 252 -13.77 -17.74 1.71
N SER A 253 -14.90 -18.17 1.14
CA SER A 253 -15.12 -19.57 0.74
C SER A 253 -14.34 -19.99 -0.50
N ASN A 254 -14.11 -19.07 -1.45
CA ASN A 254 -13.25 -19.33 -2.61
C ASN A 254 -11.78 -19.60 -2.21
N ASN A 255 -11.32 -19.10 -1.06
CA ASN A 255 -9.99 -19.43 -0.51
C ASN A 255 -9.88 -20.88 -0.01
N ALA A 256 -10.94 -21.44 0.57
CA ALA A 256 -10.92 -22.82 1.07
C ALA A 256 -10.82 -23.84 -0.10
N ALA A 257 -11.40 -23.52 -1.25
CA ALA A 257 -11.29 -24.31 -2.48
C ALA A 257 -9.90 -24.18 -3.15
N ALA A 258 -9.30 -22.99 -3.14
CA ALA A 258 -7.94 -22.80 -3.68
C ALA A 258 -6.85 -23.48 -2.81
N ALA A 259 -7.03 -23.50 -1.48
CA ALA A 259 -6.11 -24.19 -0.57
C ALA A 259 -6.19 -25.73 -0.63
N SER A 260 -7.28 -26.29 -1.17
CA SER A 260 -7.49 -27.74 -1.29
C SER A 260 -7.10 -28.32 -2.66
N GLY A 261 -6.62 -27.48 -3.58
CA GLY A 261 -6.15 -27.87 -4.92
C GLY A 261 -4.74 -28.49 -4.99
N SER A 262 -4.12 -28.88 -3.87
CA SER A 262 -2.90 -29.68 -3.89
C SER A 262 -3.24 -31.16 -4.16
N GLY A 263 -3.65 -31.42 -5.40
CA GLY A 263 -3.89 -32.75 -5.93
C GLY A 263 -2.57 -33.50 -6.10
N SER A 264 -2.31 -34.41 -5.17
CA SER A 264 -1.25 -35.43 -5.22
C SER A 264 -1.31 -36.23 -6.53
N ASN A 265 -0.36 -36.00 -7.44
CA ASN A 265 -0.12 -36.92 -8.55
C ASN A 265 1.03 -37.87 -8.20
N SER A 266 0.65 -39.06 -7.74
CA SER A 266 1.54 -40.19 -7.54
C SER A 266 2.12 -40.66 -8.88
N SER A 267 3.43 -40.52 -9.05
CA SER A 267 4.18 -41.28 -10.06
C SER A 267 5.24 -42.14 -9.37
N SER A 268 5.07 -43.44 -9.58
CA SER A 268 5.87 -44.54 -9.07
C SER A 268 7.28 -44.51 -9.65
N ARG A 269 8.29 -44.36 -8.79
CA ARG A 269 9.67 -44.79 -9.10
C ARG A 269 10.30 -45.48 -7.90
N SER A 270 10.53 -46.77 -8.09
CA SER A 270 11.29 -47.66 -7.25
C SER A 270 12.75 -47.21 -7.12
N SER A 271 13.23 -47.05 -5.89
CA SER A 271 14.62 -47.36 -5.56
C SER A 271 14.76 -47.70 -4.08
N SER A 272 15.51 -48.76 -3.86
CA SER A 272 15.89 -49.43 -2.62
C SER A 272 16.90 -48.62 -1.81
N GLY A 273 16.78 -48.60 -0.48
CA GLY A 273 17.89 -48.16 0.39
C GLY A 273 17.52 -47.85 1.84
N SER A 274 17.49 -48.90 2.67
CA SER A 274 17.99 -48.94 4.07
C SER A 274 17.72 -47.76 5.04
N GLY A 275 16.69 -47.94 5.87
CA GLY A 275 16.74 -47.98 7.34
C GLY A 275 17.50 -46.94 8.16
N SER A 276 16.76 -46.19 8.99
CA SER A 276 16.98 -46.11 10.44
C SER A 276 15.81 -45.44 11.16
N THR A 277 15.34 -46.09 12.21
CA THR A 277 14.30 -45.70 13.17
C THR A 277 14.77 -44.63 14.15
N SER A 278 13.94 -43.63 14.43
CA SER A 278 13.90 -42.98 15.75
C SER A 278 12.57 -42.27 15.99
N SER A 279 11.82 -42.79 16.95
CA SER A 279 10.66 -42.22 17.64
C SER A 279 11.03 -40.98 18.47
N SER A 280 10.13 -40.00 18.58
CA SER A 280 9.40 -39.71 19.86
C SER A 280 8.72 -38.34 19.91
N SER A 281 7.43 -38.39 20.26
CA SER A 281 6.68 -37.55 21.22
C SER A 281 6.56 -36.04 21.04
N SER A 282 5.31 -35.66 20.78
CA SER A 282 4.63 -34.40 21.09
C SER A 282 4.64 -34.05 22.59
N ARG A 283 4.75 -32.75 22.90
CA ARG A 283 4.12 -32.10 24.07
C ARG A 283 3.77 -30.65 23.72
N GLY A 284 2.47 -30.35 23.75
CA GLY A 284 1.96 -28.97 23.77
C GLY A 284 2.05 -28.39 25.18
N ALA A 285 2.17 -27.07 25.26
CA ALA A 285 1.99 -26.30 26.48
C ALA A 285 1.17 -25.05 26.15
N ALA A 286 -0.05 -25.02 26.69
CA ALA A 286 -0.88 -23.83 26.78
C ALA A 286 -0.36 -22.96 27.92
N ALA A 287 -0.27 -21.65 27.72
CA ALA A 287 -0.02 -20.67 28.77
C ALA A 287 -1.17 -19.67 28.80
N ALA A 288 -1.87 -19.66 29.94
CA ALA A 288 -2.89 -18.69 30.30
C ALA A 288 -2.25 -17.35 30.65
N ILE A 289 -2.88 -16.25 30.24
CA ILE A 289 -2.50 -14.88 30.64
C ILE A 289 -3.66 -14.31 31.47
N SER A 290 -3.36 -13.87 32.69
CA SER A 290 -4.25 -13.10 33.55
C SER A 290 -3.99 -11.59 33.38
N PRO A 291 -4.99 -10.72 33.55
CA PRO A 291 -4.83 -9.28 33.33
C PRO A 291 -4.10 -8.61 34.50
N VAL A 292 -3.17 -7.71 34.15
CA VAL A 292 -2.48 -6.82 35.10
C VAL A 292 -3.19 -5.46 35.08
N ALA A 293 -3.65 -5.01 36.24
CA ALA A 293 -4.17 -3.68 36.47
C ALA A 293 -3.03 -2.65 36.45
N PHE A 294 -3.18 -1.59 35.66
CA PHE A 294 -2.32 -0.40 35.73
C PHE A 294 -3.05 0.72 36.46
N THR A 295 -2.43 1.25 37.51
CA THR A 295 -2.87 2.44 38.25
C THR A 295 -1.86 3.57 38.05
N ASN A 296 -2.38 4.73 37.62
CA ASN A 296 -1.97 6.14 37.79
C ASN A 296 -0.49 6.53 37.93
N SER A 297 -0.07 7.55 37.16
CA SER A 297 0.55 8.77 37.73
C SER A 297 0.82 9.87 36.69
N HIS A 298 0.14 11.01 36.88
CA HIS A 298 0.54 12.41 36.66
C HIS A 298 1.80 12.73 35.82
N PHE A 299 1.62 13.51 34.75
CA PHE A 299 2.68 14.36 34.18
C PHE A 299 2.39 15.84 34.48
N THR A 300 3.28 16.47 35.22
CA THR A 300 3.27 17.90 35.56
C THR A 300 4.09 18.67 34.52
N VAL A 301 3.46 19.70 33.95
CA VAL A 301 4.05 20.74 33.10
C VAL A 301 5.17 21.49 33.85
N CYS A 302 6.33 21.65 33.23
CA CYS A 302 7.33 22.65 33.63
C CYS A 302 7.93 23.33 32.41
N ALA A 303 7.42 24.52 32.12
CA ALA A 303 8.05 25.51 31.27
C ALA A 303 9.17 26.21 32.05
N ILE A 304 10.40 26.27 31.51
CA ILE A 304 11.39 27.28 31.90
C ILE A 304 12.07 27.84 30.65
N LEU A 305 11.94 29.16 30.57
CA LEU A 305 12.46 30.12 29.60
C LEU A 305 13.96 30.43 29.84
N SER A 306 14.57 31.13 28.87
CA SER A 306 15.80 31.97 28.95
C SER A 306 17.14 31.24 28.71
N THR A 307 18.11 31.74 27.95
CA THR A 307 18.49 33.11 27.54
C THR A 307 19.38 33.11 26.30
N VAL A 308 19.17 34.11 25.46
CA VAL A 308 20.04 34.63 24.39
C VAL A 308 21.41 35.06 24.95
N PHE A 309 22.50 34.69 24.27
CA PHE A 309 23.82 35.32 24.45
C PHE A 309 24.27 35.94 23.11
N LEU A 310 24.13 37.27 23.01
CA LEU A 310 24.90 38.12 22.12
C LEU A 310 26.08 38.68 22.92
N GLY A 311 27.30 38.54 22.40
CA GLY A 311 28.50 39.11 23.00
C GLY A 311 29.64 39.16 22.00
N ALA A 312 29.81 40.34 21.39
CA ALA A 312 30.86 40.68 20.44
C ALA A 312 32.27 40.64 21.05
N VAL A 313 33.27 40.29 20.23
CA VAL A 313 34.65 40.80 20.39
C VAL A 313 35.15 41.24 19.02
N SER A 314 35.47 42.53 18.94
CA SER A 314 36.04 43.21 17.78
C SER A 314 37.57 43.07 17.73
N ALA A 315 38.08 43.10 16.49
CA ALA A 315 39.33 43.72 16.01
C ALA A 315 40.70 43.17 16.49
N PHE A 316 41.56 42.80 15.53
CA PHE A 316 42.72 43.62 15.13
C PHE A 316 43.63 42.99 14.01
N ILE A 317 43.92 43.80 12.97
CA ILE A 317 45.15 43.98 12.09
C ILE A 317 45.84 42.71 11.54
N PHE A 318 46.19 42.54 10.24
CA PHE A 318 46.68 43.39 9.14
C PHE A 318 46.21 42.83 7.79
#